data_AF-A0A6J6F469-F1
#
_entry.id   AF-A0A6J6F469-F1
#
_cell.length_a   1.000
_cell.length_b   1.000
_cell.length_c   1.000
_cell.angle_alpha   90.00
_cell.angle_beta   90.00
_cell.angle_gamma   90.00
#
_symmetry.space_group_name_H-M   'P 1'
#
loop_
_entity.id
_entity.type
_entity.pdbx_description
1 polymer ?
#
loop_
_entity_poly.entity_id
_entity_poly.type
_entity_poly.pdbx_seq_one_letter_code
_entity_poly.pdbx_strand_id
1 'polypeptide(L)'
;MRPKNTTSPEDSVDIHEVARVRISILHLMLTIDMPEIQKRIRAARISRGWSLADFQSHSGGAITAIAMGSYERGSRTLSTQKLITICKVLEISLLHLLASDQEFVRGDSSSRHIYDLRALQDLPQTPEKSHLLSYIHQIIKERGDWKGAVISLRKGDIENLTRIFECSSEIKSTGYLEWLAVQGISLRKN
;
A
#
# COMPACT_ATOMS: atom_id res chain seq x y z
N MET A 1 49.49 -3.58 -32.89
CA MET A 1 48.98 -2.71 -31.81
C MET A 1 47.52 -2.38 -32.11
N ARG A 2 46.57 -2.85 -31.29
CA ARG A 2 45.14 -2.47 -31.36
C ARG A 2 44.86 -1.43 -30.27
N PRO A 3 44.18 -0.30 -30.53
CA PRO A 3 43.77 0.58 -29.46
C PRO A 3 42.53 -0.03 -28.76
N LYS A 4 42.57 -0.06 -27.43
CA LYS A 4 41.43 -0.38 -26.57
C LYS A 4 40.57 0.87 -26.47
N ASN A 5 39.32 0.80 -26.94
CA ASN A 5 38.32 1.82 -26.66
C ASN A 5 37.54 1.36 -25.42
N THR A 6 37.82 1.96 -24.27
CA THR A 6 37.07 1.78 -23.03
C THR A 6 36.23 3.03 -22.81
N THR A 7 34.94 2.96 -23.17
CA THR A 7 33.94 3.91 -22.72
C THR A 7 33.08 3.20 -21.68
N SER A 8 33.18 3.66 -20.42
CA SER A 8 32.34 3.23 -19.31
C SER A 8 30.90 3.71 -19.52
N PRO A 9 29.86 2.91 -19.19
CA PRO A 9 28.48 3.37 -19.18
C PRO A 9 28.07 3.67 -17.74
N GLU A 10 28.25 4.92 -17.30
CA GLU A 10 27.61 5.40 -16.07
C GLU A 10 26.62 6.52 -16.47
N ASP A 11 25.40 6.39 -15.97
CA ASP A 11 24.31 7.39 -15.99
C ASP A 11 23.50 7.62 -17.28
N SER A 12 23.10 6.56 -17.99
CA SER A 12 21.93 6.67 -18.87
C SER A 12 20.63 6.50 -18.07
N VAL A 13 20.01 7.61 -17.67
CA VAL A 13 18.62 7.58 -17.17
C VAL A 13 17.75 7.03 -18.30
N ASP A 14 17.08 5.89 -18.08
CA ASP A 14 16.24 5.26 -19.09
C ASP A 14 15.09 6.21 -19.48
N ILE A 15 15.16 6.76 -20.69
CA ILE A 15 14.19 7.71 -21.24
C ILE A 15 12.78 7.06 -21.28
N HIS A 16 12.69 5.73 -21.39
CA HIS A 16 11.43 5.01 -21.31
C HIS A 16 10.84 4.97 -19.89
N GLU A 17 11.68 4.97 -18.85
CA GLU A 17 11.22 5.08 -17.47
C GLU A 17 10.69 6.49 -17.18
N VAL A 18 11.40 7.54 -17.61
CA VAL A 18 10.96 8.93 -17.46
C VAL A 18 9.67 9.20 -18.25
N ALA A 19 9.55 8.64 -19.45
CA ALA A 19 8.33 8.72 -20.26
C ALA A 19 7.17 7.96 -19.61
N ARG A 20 7.41 6.77 -19.04
CA ARG A 20 6.40 6.02 -18.26
C ARG A 20 5.92 6.81 -17.05
N VAL A 21 6.83 7.39 -16.27
CA VAL A 21 6.49 8.21 -15.10
C VAL A 21 5.68 9.45 -15.51
N ARG A 22 6.07 10.13 -16.59
CA ARG A 22 5.33 11.29 -17.13
C ARG A 22 3.93 10.93 -17.61
N ILE A 23 3.77 9.79 -18.30
CA ILE A 23 2.46 9.31 -18.74
C ILE A 23 1.59 8.93 -17.53
N SER A 24 2.14 8.27 -16.52
CA SER A 24 1.40 7.95 -15.29
C SER A 24 0.93 9.20 -14.54
N ILE A 25 1.79 10.22 -14.38
CA ILE A 25 1.41 11.49 -13.73
C ILE A 25 0.35 12.25 -14.55
N LEU A 26 0.51 12.29 -15.88
CA LEU A 26 -0.46 12.95 -16.77
C LEU A 26 -1.82 12.25 -16.75
N HIS A 27 -1.82 10.92 -16.65
CA HIS A 27 -3.04 10.10 -16.54
C HIS A 27 -3.70 10.23 -15.17
N LEU A 28 -2.91 10.34 -14.09
CA LEU A 28 -3.38 10.68 -12.74
C LEU A 28 -4.06 12.06 -12.72
N MET A 29 -3.53 13.04 -13.46
CA MET A 29 -4.13 14.38 -13.58
C MET A 29 -5.42 14.40 -14.44
N LEU A 30 -5.63 13.42 -15.31
CA LEU A 30 -6.79 13.35 -16.22
C LEU A 30 -7.98 12.52 -15.68
N THR A 31 -7.83 11.83 -14.54
CA THR A 31 -8.83 10.83 -14.07
C THR A 31 -9.14 10.90 -12.57
N ILE A 32 -9.12 12.09 -11.97
CA ILE A 32 -9.54 12.27 -10.57
C ILE A 32 -11.06 12.14 -10.45
N ASP A 33 -11.54 11.00 -9.98
CA ASP A 33 -12.96 10.72 -9.76
C ASP A 33 -13.37 11.05 -8.30
N MET A 34 -14.07 12.18 -8.13
CA MET A 34 -14.50 12.67 -6.82
C MET A 34 -15.40 11.67 -6.06
N PRO A 35 -16.44 11.08 -6.66
CA PRO A 35 -17.19 9.97 -6.08
C PRO A 35 -16.34 8.85 -5.48
N GLU A 36 -15.30 8.40 -6.19
CA GLU A 36 -14.43 7.32 -5.71
C GLU A 36 -13.58 7.78 -4.52
N ILE A 37 -13.06 9.01 -4.55
CA ILE A 37 -12.38 9.62 -3.39
C ILE A 37 -13.29 9.63 -2.15
N GLN A 38 -14.55 10.04 -2.31
CA GLN A 38 -15.52 10.12 -1.21
C GLN A 38 -15.80 8.74 -0.60
N LYS A 39 -15.94 7.73 -1.46
CA LYS A 39 -16.12 6.33 -1.06
C LYS A 39 -14.89 5.78 -0.32
N ARG A 40 -13.68 6.13 -0.77
CA ARG A 40 -12.42 5.72 -0.11
C ARG A 40 -12.22 6.41 1.23
N ILE A 41 -12.57 7.69 1.35
CA ILE A 41 -12.60 8.40 2.64
C ILE A 41 -13.52 7.66 3.63
N ARG A 42 -14.76 7.37 3.21
CA ARG A 42 -15.74 6.65 4.04
C ARG A 42 -15.23 5.26 4.44
N ALA A 43 -14.65 4.54 3.47
CA ALA A 43 -14.07 3.23 3.68
C ALA A 43 -12.95 3.24 4.74
N ALA A 44 -12.02 4.19 4.64
CA ALA A 44 -10.89 4.32 5.57
C ALA A 44 -11.32 4.70 6.99
N ARG A 45 -12.42 5.46 7.14
CA ARG A 45 -13.02 5.74 8.44
C ARG A 45 -13.69 4.50 9.03
N ILE A 46 -14.50 3.78 8.23
CA ILE A 46 -15.21 2.57 8.70
C ILE A 46 -14.23 1.45 9.06
N SER A 47 -13.14 1.27 8.31
CA SER A 47 -12.14 0.23 8.61
C SER A 47 -11.45 0.42 9.96
N ARG A 48 -11.42 1.66 10.47
CA ARG A 48 -10.92 2.00 11.82
C ARG A 48 -11.97 1.83 12.91
N GLY A 49 -13.19 1.43 12.57
CA GLY A 49 -14.32 1.37 13.50
C GLY A 49 -14.82 2.74 13.94
N TRP A 50 -14.43 3.83 13.28
CA TRP A 50 -14.76 5.19 13.72
C TRP A 50 -16.12 5.63 13.20
N SER A 51 -16.94 6.17 14.11
CA SER A 51 -18.13 6.95 13.76
C SER A 51 -17.75 8.34 13.22
N LEU A 52 -18.74 9.10 12.74
CA LEU A 52 -18.53 10.50 12.36
C LEU A 52 -18.14 11.37 13.57
N ALA A 53 -18.66 11.05 14.75
CA ALA A 53 -18.31 11.73 15.99
C ALA A 53 -16.88 11.41 16.41
N ASP A 54 -16.45 10.16 16.27
CA ASP A 54 -15.06 9.77 16.54
C ASP A 54 -14.10 10.51 15.63
N PHE A 55 -14.41 10.59 14.33
CA PHE A 55 -13.59 11.34 13.39
C PHE A 55 -13.47 12.82 13.79
N GLN A 56 -14.57 13.46 14.21
CA GLN A 56 -14.53 14.84 14.71
C GLN A 56 -13.60 14.96 15.91
N SER A 57 -13.70 14.07 16.89
CA SER A 57 -12.85 14.04 18.08
C SER A 57 -11.37 13.88 17.71
N HIS A 58 -11.03 12.93 16.84
CA HIS A 58 -9.65 12.70 16.35
C HIS A 58 -9.12 13.88 15.52
N SER A 59 -10.00 14.62 14.85
CA SER A 59 -9.63 15.83 14.11
C SER A 59 -9.44 17.07 15.00
N GLY A 60 -9.67 16.97 16.32
CA GLY A 60 -9.68 18.13 17.21
C GLY A 60 -10.74 19.17 16.85
N GLY A 61 -11.85 18.74 16.26
CA GLY A 61 -12.92 19.63 15.78
C GLY A 61 -12.62 20.35 14.45
N ALA A 62 -11.47 20.13 13.81
CA ALA A 62 -11.14 20.75 12.51
C ALA A 62 -12.16 20.41 11.42
N ILE A 63 -12.82 19.25 11.54
CA ILE A 63 -13.93 18.82 10.69
C ILE A 63 -15.05 18.31 11.60
N THR A 64 -16.23 18.89 11.48
CA THR A 64 -17.39 18.43 12.24
C THR A 64 -17.95 17.12 11.67
N ALA A 65 -18.62 16.33 12.51
CA ALA A 65 -19.26 15.08 12.10
C ALA A 65 -20.24 15.28 10.93
N ILE A 66 -20.99 16.39 10.94
CA ILE A 66 -21.93 16.78 9.87
C ILE A 66 -21.17 17.10 8.57
N ALA A 67 -20.07 17.85 8.66
CA ALA A 67 -19.25 18.18 7.50
C ALA A 67 -18.63 16.92 6.90
N MET A 68 -18.07 16.04 7.74
CA MET A 68 -17.52 14.76 7.31
C MET A 68 -18.56 13.91 6.59
N GLY A 69 -19.78 13.79 7.16
CA GLY A 69 -20.87 13.06 6.52
C GLY A 69 -21.30 13.67 5.18
N SER A 70 -21.26 15.00 5.06
CA SER A 70 -21.53 15.69 3.79
C SER A 70 -20.46 15.45 2.74
N TYR A 71 -19.18 15.38 3.15
CA TYR A 71 -18.07 15.08 2.25
C TYR A 71 -18.16 13.64 1.74
N GLU A 72 -18.42 12.66 2.61
CA GLU A 72 -18.54 11.25 2.21
C GLU A 72 -19.71 10.97 1.26
N ARG A 73 -20.79 11.76 1.34
CA ARG A 73 -21.95 11.63 0.43
C ARG A 73 -21.84 12.52 -0.80
N GLY A 74 -20.82 13.36 -0.89
CA GLY A 74 -20.68 14.35 -1.97
C GLY A 74 -21.72 15.47 -1.96
N SER A 75 -22.49 15.64 -0.88
CA SER A 75 -23.48 16.72 -0.76
C SER A 75 -22.85 18.09 -0.48
N ARG A 76 -21.54 18.13 -0.23
CA ARG A 76 -20.75 19.35 -0.06
C ARG A 76 -19.45 19.23 -0.85
N THR A 77 -19.05 20.32 -1.49
CA THR A 77 -17.74 20.42 -2.14
C THR A 77 -16.61 20.24 -1.13
N LEU A 78 -15.62 19.42 -1.50
CA LEU A 78 -14.47 19.11 -0.68
C LEU A 78 -13.25 19.88 -1.19
N SER A 79 -12.74 20.83 -0.41
CA SER A 79 -11.54 21.57 -0.77
C SER A 79 -10.28 20.73 -0.54
N THR A 80 -9.21 21.04 -1.28
CA THR A 80 -7.90 20.38 -1.15
C THR A 80 -7.37 20.44 0.29
N GLN A 81 -7.53 21.58 0.97
CA GLN A 81 -7.11 21.72 2.36
C GLN A 81 -7.85 20.75 3.29
N LYS A 82 -9.18 20.63 3.13
CA LYS A 82 -9.98 19.70 3.94
C LYS A 82 -9.66 18.24 3.60
N LEU A 83 -9.42 17.93 2.32
CA LEU A 83 -8.96 16.61 1.90
C LEU A 83 -7.63 16.24 2.59
N ILE A 84 -6.64 17.13 2.59
CA ILE A 84 -5.36 16.91 3.28
C ILE A 84 -5.56 16.72 4.79
N THR A 85 -6.44 17.50 5.44
CA THR A 85 -6.78 17.29 6.84
C THR A 85 -7.37 15.90 7.07
N ILE A 86 -8.29 15.45 6.22
CA ILE A 86 -8.88 14.11 6.31
C ILE A 86 -7.80 13.05 6.16
N CYS A 87 -6.90 13.19 5.18
CA CYS A 87 -5.78 12.28 4.99
C CYS A 87 -4.92 12.14 6.24
N LYS A 88 -4.59 13.26 6.89
CA LYS A 88 -3.78 13.27 8.11
C LYS A 88 -4.48 12.56 9.27
N VAL A 89 -5.75 12.87 9.50
CA VAL A 89 -6.53 12.28 10.61
C VAL A 89 -6.79 10.79 10.40
N LEU A 90 -7.07 10.38 9.16
CA LEU A 90 -7.21 8.97 8.82
C LEU A 90 -5.87 8.27 8.59
N GLU A 91 -4.73 8.96 8.70
CA GLU A 91 -3.40 8.45 8.37
C GLU A 91 -3.34 7.71 7.02
N ILE A 92 -3.99 8.26 6.00
CA ILE A 92 -4.02 7.72 4.64
C ILE A 92 -3.25 8.63 3.68
N SER A 93 -2.59 8.03 2.70
CA SER A 93 -1.88 8.77 1.66
C SER A 93 -2.86 9.50 0.72
N LEU A 94 -2.57 10.77 0.41
CA LEU A 94 -3.34 11.51 -0.61
C LEU A 94 -3.24 10.82 -1.98
N LEU A 95 -2.08 10.29 -2.34
CA LEU A 95 -1.90 9.56 -3.60
C LEU A 95 -2.80 8.32 -3.66
N HIS A 96 -2.99 7.62 -2.54
CA HIS A 96 -3.89 6.48 -2.48
C HIS A 96 -5.35 6.89 -2.73
N LEU A 97 -5.78 8.04 -2.20
CA LEU A 97 -7.13 8.54 -2.46
C LEU A 97 -7.33 8.90 -3.94
N LEU A 98 -6.30 9.44 -4.59
CA LEU A 98 -6.36 9.91 -5.98
C LEU A 98 -6.08 8.83 -7.03
N ALA A 99 -5.45 7.71 -6.66
CA ALA A 99 -5.05 6.66 -7.59
C ALA A 99 -6.25 6.05 -8.31
N SER A 100 -6.17 5.85 -9.62
CA SER A 100 -7.24 5.14 -10.34
C SER A 100 -7.22 3.65 -10.01
N ASP A 101 -8.37 2.97 -9.97
CA ASP A 101 -8.43 1.51 -9.74
C ASP A 101 -7.56 0.73 -10.73
N GLN A 102 -7.29 1.30 -11.91
CA GLN A 102 -6.43 0.69 -12.93
C GLN A 102 -4.94 0.68 -12.55
N GLU A 103 -4.46 1.61 -11.73
CA GLU A 103 -3.04 1.65 -11.33
C GLU A 103 -2.67 0.55 -10.31
N PHE A 104 -3.63 0.09 -9.50
CA PHE A 104 -3.41 -1.03 -8.57
C PHE A 104 -3.31 -2.39 -9.29
N VAL A 105 -3.95 -2.51 -10.46
CA VAL A 105 -4.02 -3.77 -11.22
C VAL A 105 -2.85 -3.95 -12.19
N ARG A 106 -2.25 -2.86 -12.71
CA ARG A 106 -1.27 -2.90 -13.82
C ARG A 106 0.18 -3.33 -13.45
N GLY A 107 0.43 -3.76 -12.22
CA GLY A 107 1.72 -4.36 -11.87
C GLY A 107 1.68 -5.87 -12.09
N ASP A 108 2.38 -6.35 -13.13
CA ASP A 108 2.63 -7.76 -13.49
C ASP A 108 2.07 -8.77 -12.47
N SER A 109 0.85 -9.25 -12.74
CA SER A 109 0.10 -10.13 -11.84
C SER A 109 0.72 -11.51 -11.69
N SER A 110 1.73 -11.86 -12.50
CA SER A 110 2.35 -13.20 -12.51
C SER A 110 3.37 -13.41 -11.38
N SER A 111 3.97 -12.35 -10.84
CA SER A 111 5.04 -12.41 -9.83
C SER A 111 4.61 -12.03 -8.41
N ARG A 112 3.30 -11.87 -8.23
CA ARG A 112 2.67 -11.27 -7.06
C ARG A 112 2.34 -12.32 -6.02
N HIS A 113 2.77 -12.11 -4.78
CA HIS A 113 2.49 -13.03 -3.69
C HIS A 113 1.30 -12.53 -2.88
N ILE A 114 0.29 -13.37 -2.67
CA ILE A 114 -0.93 -13.00 -1.95
C ILE A 114 -0.91 -13.68 -0.58
N TYR A 115 -0.98 -12.87 0.47
CA TYR A 115 -0.89 -13.32 1.86
C TYR A 115 -2.25 -13.11 2.51
N ASP A 116 -2.77 -14.14 3.17
CA ASP A 116 -3.96 -14.02 4.02
C ASP A 116 -3.59 -13.38 5.37
N LEU A 117 -4.12 -12.19 5.61
CA LEU A 117 -3.84 -11.45 6.85
C LEU A 117 -4.59 -12.04 8.05
N ARG A 118 -5.68 -12.78 7.85
CA ARG A 118 -6.40 -13.45 8.93
C ARG A 118 -5.61 -14.67 9.41
N ALA A 119 -5.18 -15.50 8.46
CA ALA A 119 -4.31 -16.64 8.77
C ALA A 119 -3.03 -16.18 9.48
N LEU A 120 -2.44 -15.06 9.05
CA LEU A 120 -1.29 -14.45 9.72
C LEU A 120 -1.61 -13.98 11.14
N GLN A 121 -2.79 -13.39 11.39
CA GLN A 121 -3.20 -12.99 12.74
C GLN A 121 -3.41 -14.18 13.68
N ASP A 122 -3.91 -15.30 13.15
CA ASP A 122 -4.24 -16.50 13.92
C ASP A 122 -3.01 -17.34 14.29
N LEU A 123 -1.84 -17.08 13.69
CA LEU A 123 -0.60 -17.79 14.04
C LEU A 123 -0.20 -17.61 15.51
N PRO A 124 0.54 -18.56 16.11
CA PRO A 124 1.19 -18.37 17.41
C PRO A 124 2.07 -17.12 17.43
N GLN A 125 2.15 -16.43 18.57
CA GLN A 125 3.03 -15.27 18.70
C GLN A 125 4.49 -15.71 18.72
N THR A 126 5.20 -15.43 17.63
CA THR A 126 6.65 -15.63 17.47
C THR A 126 7.34 -14.32 17.06
N PRO A 127 8.67 -14.20 17.26
CA PRO A 127 9.44 -13.09 16.72
C PRO A 127 9.24 -12.92 15.20
N GLU A 128 9.19 -14.04 14.47
CA GLU A 128 9.00 -14.11 13.01
C GLU A 128 7.66 -13.50 12.61
N LYS A 129 6.59 -13.91 13.28
CA LYS A 129 5.25 -13.33 13.09
C LYS A 129 5.27 -11.83 13.34
N SER A 130 5.90 -11.40 14.42
CA SER A 130 5.95 -9.98 14.83
C SER A 130 6.68 -9.12 13.79
N HIS A 131 7.82 -9.59 13.27
CA HIS A 131 8.56 -8.92 12.20
C HIS A 131 7.75 -8.88 10.90
N LEU A 132 7.12 -9.99 10.52
CA LEU A 132 6.31 -10.07 9.30
C LEU A 132 5.11 -9.11 9.36
N LEU A 133 4.38 -9.09 10.48
CA LEU A 133 3.28 -8.16 10.70
C LEU A 133 3.75 -6.71 10.67
N SER A 134 4.88 -6.40 11.30
CA SER A 134 5.43 -5.04 11.29
C SER A 134 5.76 -4.58 9.88
N TYR A 135 6.37 -5.44 9.06
CA TYR A 135 6.68 -5.14 7.67
C TYR A 135 5.40 -4.96 6.82
N ILE A 136 4.42 -5.85 6.98
CA ILE A 136 3.14 -5.76 6.28
C ILE A 136 2.38 -4.50 6.68
N HIS A 137 2.34 -4.14 7.97
CA HIS A 137 1.71 -2.89 8.41
C HIS A 137 2.39 -1.66 7.81
N GLN A 138 3.72 -1.67 7.69
CA GLN A 138 4.44 -0.60 7.03
C GLN A 138 4.03 -0.48 5.55
N ILE A 139 3.93 -1.61 4.84
CA ILE A 139 3.44 -1.64 3.46
C ILE A 139 1.99 -1.14 3.35
N ILE A 140 1.09 -1.61 4.22
CA ILE A 140 -0.31 -1.19 4.25
C ILE A 140 -0.41 0.32 4.46
N LYS A 141 0.37 0.84 5.40
CA LYS A 141 0.43 2.27 5.72
C LYS A 141 0.92 3.09 4.53
N GLU A 142 2.02 2.67 3.90
CA GLU A 142 2.60 3.34 2.73
C GLU A 142 1.64 3.31 1.53
N ARG A 143 0.96 2.19 1.31
CA ARG A 143 0.03 1.99 0.18
C ARG A 143 -1.35 2.55 0.44
N GLY A 144 -1.71 2.83 1.69
CA GLY A 144 -3.08 3.11 2.11
C GLY A 144 -4.03 1.92 1.99
N ASP A 145 -3.51 0.69 1.93
CA ASP A 145 -4.28 -0.54 1.68
C ASP A 145 -4.86 -1.13 2.98
N TRP A 146 -5.80 -0.40 3.60
CA TRP A 146 -6.37 -0.74 4.91
C TRP A 146 -7.50 -1.78 4.85
N LYS A 147 -7.80 -2.32 3.67
CA LYS A 147 -9.07 -3.03 3.42
C LYS A 147 -8.94 -4.53 3.13
N GLY A 148 -7.73 -5.04 3.02
CA GLY A 148 -7.52 -6.45 2.68
C GLY A 148 -7.73 -7.38 3.86
N ALA A 149 -8.59 -8.41 3.71
CA ALA A 149 -8.35 -9.68 4.40
C ALA A 149 -7.08 -10.37 3.87
N VAL A 150 -6.62 -9.92 2.70
CA VAL A 150 -5.43 -10.40 2.00
C VAL A 150 -4.58 -9.20 1.59
N ILE A 151 -3.26 -9.33 1.61
CA ILE A 151 -2.35 -8.34 1.03
C ILE A 151 -1.58 -8.96 -0.13
N SER A 152 -1.38 -8.15 -1.15
CA SER A 152 -0.53 -8.50 -2.27
C SER A 152 0.86 -7.88 -2.14
N LEU A 153 1.88 -8.72 -2.08
CA LEU A 153 3.29 -8.33 -2.05
C LEU A 153 3.94 -8.46 -3.43
N ARG A 154 4.79 -7.49 -3.76
CA ARG A 154 5.60 -7.43 -4.99
C ARG A 154 6.88 -8.26 -4.81
N LYS A 155 7.54 -8.59 -5.92
CA LYS A 155 8.82 -9.32 -5.90
C LYS A 155 9.87 -8.68 -4.96
N GLY A 156 10.05 -7.35 -5.04
CA GLY A 156 11.00 -6.65 -4.18
C GLY A 156 10.67 -6.72 -2.68
N ASP A 157 9.39 -6.78 -2.32
CA ASP A 157 8.96 -6.97 -0.92
C ASP A 157 9.39 -8.35 -0.41
N ILE A 158 9.26 -9.38 -1.25
CA ILE A 158 9.69 -10.75 -0.93
C ILE A 158 11.21 -10.86 -0.81
N GLU A 159 11.96 -10.19 -1.69
CA GLU A 159 13.42 -10.13 -1.59
C GLU A 159 13.88 -9.45 -0.29
N ASN A 160 13.20 -8.37 0.11
CA ASN A 160 13.47 -7.69 1.37
C ASN A 160 13.13 -8.56 2.58
N LEU A 161 11.96 -9.22 2.58
CA LEU A 161 11.56 -10.14 3.65
C LEU A 161 12.52 -11.32 3.78
N THR A 162 12.98 -11.86 2.65
CA THR A 162 14.00 -12.92 2.63
C THR A 162 15.26 -12.46 3.35
N ARG A 163 15.77 -11.26 3.01
CA ARG A 163 16.94 -10.67 3.69
C ARG A 163 16.71 -10.39 5.18
N ILE A 164 15.53 -9.90 5.56
CA ILE A 164 15.18 -9.64 6.96
C ILE A 164 15.22 -10.94 7.78
N PHE A 165 14.78 -12.05 7.19
CA PHE A 165 14.71 -13.35 7.87
C PHE A 165 15.94 -14.24 7.69
N GLU A 166 16.96 -13.83 6.92
CA GLU A 166 18.23 -14.55 6.76
C GLU A 166 18.96 -14.83 8.09
N CYS A 167 18.70 -14.00 9.11
CA CYS A 167 19.29 -14.14 10.44
C CYS A 167 18.43 -14.96 11.43
N SER A 168 17.19 -15.34 11.10
CA SER A 168 16.36 -16.19 11.97
C SER A 168 16.81 -17.65 11.83
N SER A 169 17.21 -18.27 12.94
CA SER A 169 17.68 -19.66 12.98
C SER A 169 16.62 -20.67 12.53
N GLU A 170 15.32 -20.35 12.71
CA GLU A 170 14.20 -21.21 12.31
C GLU A 170 13.93 -21.13 10.80
N ILE A 171 13.97 -19.92 10.23
CA ILE A 171 13.68 -19.70 8.80
C ILE A 171 14.87 -20.03 7.91
N LYS A 172 16.10 -19.92 8.42
CA LYS A 172 17.33 -20.15 7.65
C LYS A 172 17.45 -21.57 7.08
N SER A 173 16.86 -22.57 7.73
CA SER A 173 16.97 -23.98 7.31
C SER A 173 16.09 -24.36 6.13
N THR A 174 14.95 -23.69 5.94
CA THR A 174 13.96 -24.01 4.89
C THR A 174 13.76 -22.86 3.91
N GLY A 175 14.21 -21.65 4.25
CA GLY A 175 13.98 -20.45 3.47
C GLY A 175 12.59 -19.84 3.73
N TYR A 176 12.50 -18.53 3.58
CA TYR A 176 11.32 -17.74 3.95
C TYR A 176 10.02 -18.19 3.26
N LEU A 177 10.08 -18.49 1.95
CA LEU A 177 8.89 -18.89 1.18
C LEU A 177 8.37 -20.28 1.59
N GLU A 178 9.25 -21.20 1.96
CA GLU A 178 8.87 -22.54 2.40
C GLU A 178 8.29 -22.49 3.81
N TRP A 179 8.91 -21.73 4.72
CA TRP A 179 8.35 -21.44 6.03
C TRP A 179 6.95 -20.84 5.92
N LEU A 180 6.76 -19.84 5.05
CA LEU A 180 5.46 -19.20 4.83
C LEU A 180 4.39 -20.19 4.32
N ALA A 181 4.79 -21.12 3.44
CA ALA A 181 3.89 -22.15 2.93
C ALA A 181 3.44 -23.13 4.03
N VAL A 182 4.36 -23.54 4.93
CA VAL A 182 4.04 -24.39 6.09
C VAL A 182 3.01 -23.73 7.01
N GLN A 183 3.09 -22.41 7.18
CA GLN A 183 2.15 -21.66 8.01
C GLN A 183 0.75 -21.48 7.36
N GLY A 184 0.56 -21.86 6.10
CA GLY A 184 -0.73 -21.73 5.41
C GLY A 184 -1.17 -20.30 5.10
N ILE A 185 -0.25 -19.31 5.18
CA ILE A 185 -0.55 -17.89 4.94
C ILE A 185 -0.61 -17.56 3.44
N SER A 186 0.14 -18.29 2.62
CA SER A 186 0.26 -18.03 1.19
C SER A 186 -0.95 -18.55 0.42
N LEU A 187 -1.66 -17.66 -0.26
CA LEU A 187 -2.82 -17.99 -1.10
C LEU A 187 -2.43 -18.25 -2.56
N ARG A 188 -1.20 -18.71 -2.83
CA ARG A 188 -0.81 -19.06 -4.21
C ARG A 188 -1.78 -20.11 -4.77
N LYS A 189 -2.43 -19.77 -5.87
CA LYS A 189 -2.99 -20.77 -6.79
C LYS A 189 -1.80 -21.34 -7.56
N ASN A 190 -1.47 -22.60 -7.31
CA ASN A 190 -0.67 -23.38 -8.26
C ASN A 190 -1.36 -23.41 -9.62
#